data_AF-A0A9D7UN31-F1
#
_entry.id   AF-A0A9D7UN31-F1
#
_cell.length_a   1.000
_cell.length_b   1.000
_cell.length_c   1.000
_cell.angle_alpha   90.00
_cell.angle_beta   90.00
_cell.angle_gamma   90.00
#
_symmetry.space_group_name_H-M   'P 1'
#
loop_
_entity.id
_entity.type
_entity.pdbx_description
1 polymer ?
#
loop_
_entity_poly.entity_id
_entity_poly.type
_entity_poly.pdbx_seq_one_letter_code
_entity_poly.pdbx_strand_id
1 'polypeptide(L)'
;MIVDDEPLAIERLALLCSEQPSIEVVGTANDGVAALRLAQQLLPDLIFLDIGMPRMDGINAARALGLMDKKPAIILVTAYDNFAVEAFDLDVVDYVLKPVSGERLGRAINRALNGKETANGKVASQSRDSSYASEFWVSHRAELIRIAAMDIERIEAERDYMRLHTAGRSYLLHQTISALEERLNPEQFQRIHRSHIVRRDLITGLRHEGGGVWHALLGDDMSMRIGRKYLSEVKRLAGK
;
A
#
# COMPACT_ATOMS: atom_id res chain seq x y z
N MET A 1 20.36 9.97 6.62
CA MET A 1 21.23 9.68 5.45
C MET A 1 20.37 9.67 4.19
N ILE A 2 20.90 10.10 3.04
CA ILE A 2 20.18 10.13 1.75
C ILE A 2 20.88 9.21 0.76
N VAL A 3 20.12 8.39 0.03
CA VAL A 3 20.65 7.41 -0.91
C VAL A 3 19.89 7.52 -2.22
N ASP A 4 20.58 7.96 -3.27
CA ASP A 4 20.02 8.21 -4.60
C ASP A 4 21.17 8.26 -5.61
N ASP A 5 21.06 7.66 -6.78
CA ASP A 5 22.13 7.66 -7.76
C ASP A 5 22.22 8.98 -8.55
N GLU A 6 21.17 9.80 -8.50
CA GLU A 6 21.11 11.11 -9.14
C GLU A 6 21.59 12.24 -8.18
N PRO A 7 22.72 12.91 -8.45
CA PRO A 7 23.25 13.95 -7.56
C PRO A 7 22.28 15.11 -7.30
N LEU A 8 21.52 15.51 -8.33
CA LEU A 8 20.52 16.57 -8.21
C LEU A 8 19.36 16.19 -7.28
N ALA A 9 18.99 14.90 -7.25
CA ALA A 9 17.96 14.41 -6.33
C ALA A 9 18.45 14.42 -4.88
N ILE A 10 19.73 14.04 -4.65
CA ILE A 10 20.38 14.17 -3.34
C ILE A 10 20.37 15.63 -2.89
N GLU A 11 20.83 16.56 -3.72
CA GLU A 11 20.89 18.00 -3.39
C GLU A 11 19.51 18.56 -3.06
N ARG A 12 18.50 18.23 -3.87
CA ARG A 12 17.13 18.66 -3.64
C ARG A 12 16.58 18.11 -2.32
N LEU A 13 16.79 16.82 -2.04
CA LEU A 13 16.28 16.22 -0.81
C LEU A 13 17.03 16.75 0.41
N ALA A 14 18.34 17.01 0.29
CA ALA A 14 19.13 17.62 1.35
C ALA A 14 18.66 19.05 1.66
N LEU A 15 18.30 19.84 0.64
CA LEU A 15 17.70 21.16 0.81
C LEU A 15 16.35 21.07 1.55
N LEU A 16 15.46 20.15 1.15
CA LEU A 16 14.19 19.97 1.84
C LEU A 16 14.38 19.49 3.29
N CYS A 17 15.39 18.65 3.55
CA CYS A 17 15.75 18.22 4.90
C CYS A 17 16.31 19.36 5.74
N SER A 18 17.05 20.32 5.16
CA SER A 18 17.60 21.46 5.93
C SER A 18 16.52 22.43 6.42
N GLU A 19 15.35 22.43 5.77
CA GLU A 19 14.16 23.14 6.22
C GLU A 19 13.45 22.44 7.39
N GLN A 20 13.84 21.22 7.76
CA GLN A 20 13.26 20.44 8.85
C GLN A 20 14.16 20.44 10.08
N PRO A 21 13.80 21.15 11.17
CA PRO A 21 14.67 21.28 12.36
C PRO A 21 14.99 19.96 13.07
N SER A 22 14.20 18.92 12.82
CA SER A 22 14.28 17.62 13.47
C SER A 22 15.17 16.61 12.75
N ILE A 23 15.82 16.99 11.64
CA ILE A 23 16.65 16.09 10.83
C ILE A 23 18.00 16.74 10.53
N GLU A 24 19.06 15.94 10.63
CA GLU A 24 20.40 16.27 10.16
C GLU A 24 20.84 15.26 9.10
N VAL A 25 21.39 15.75 7.98
CA VAL A 25 21.91 14.89 6.91
C VAL A 25 23.35 14.50 7.24
N VAL A 26 23.52 13.35 7.89
CA VAL A 26 24.84 12.83 8.31
C VAL A 26 25.69 12.21 7.20
N GLY A 27 25.11 11.97 6.02
CA GLY A 27 25.81 11.35 4.90
C GLY A 27 24.92 11.09 3.69
N THR A 28 25.57 10.84 2.56
CA THR A 28 24.93 10.54 1.27
C THR A 28 25.60 9.34 0.59
N ALA A 29 24.84 8.59 -0.20
CA ALA A 29 25.33 7.46 -1.00
C ALA A 29 24.64 7.43 -2.37
N ASN A 30 25.30 6.82 -3.36
CA ASN A 30 24.82 6.76 -4.74
C ASN A 30 24.38 5.36 -5.21
N ASP A 31 24.38 4.38 -4.32
CA ASP A 31 23.87 3.04 -4.56
C ASP A 31 23.65 2.28 -3.23
N GLY A 32 22.97 1.14 -3.29
CA GLY A 32 22.66 0.31 -2.12
C GLY A 32 23.88 -0.29 -1.41
N VAL A 33 24.94 -0.65 -2.13
CA VAL A 33 26.19 -1.19 -1.55
C VAL A 33 26.92 -0.11 -0.76
N ALA A 34 27.05 1.09 -1.33
CA ALA A 34 27.62 2.25 -0.67
C ALA A 34 26.80 2.65 0.58
N ALA A 35 25.46 2.60 0.47
CA ALA A 35 24.55 2.87 1.58
C ALA A 35 24.75 1.91 2.76
N LEU A 36 24.85 0.60 2.50
CA LEU A 36 25.11 -0.39 3.55
C LEU A 36 26.42 -0.13 4.29
N ARG A 37 27.50 0.13 3.54
CA ARG A 37 28.81 0.44 4.12
C ARG A 37 28.78 1.69 4.99
N LEU A 38 28.13 2.75 4.51
CA LEU A 38 28.02 4.01 5.26
C LEU A 38 27.07 3.89 6.46
N ALA A 39 25.99 3.12 6.35
CA ALA A 39 25.07 2.88 7.46
C ALA A 39 25.78 2.20 8.65
N GLN A 40 26.72 1.29 8.39
CA GLN A 40 27.54 0.66 9.45
C GLN A 40 28.48 1.64 10.15
N GLN A 41 28.95 2.66 9.43
CA GLN A 41 29.92 3.63 9.95
C GLN A 41 29.25 4.80 10.67
N LEU A 42 28.18 5.34 10.07
CA LEU A 42 27.50 6.54 10.52
C LEU A 42 26.33 6.26 11.45
N LEU A 43 25.86 5.00 11.49
CA LEU A 43 24.73 4.55 12.32
C LEU A 43 23.51 5.49 12.27
N PRO A 44 23.04 5.87 11.06
CA PRO A 44 21.97 6.85 10.92
C PRO A 44 20.67 6.33 11.55
N ASP A 45 19.87 7.22 12.13
CA ASP A 45 18.55 6.83 12.67
C ASP A 45 17.48 6.75 11.57
N LEU A 46 17.66 7.48 10.46
CA LEU A 46 16.75 7.51 9.31
C LEU A 46 17.52 7.50 7.99
N ILE A 47 17.05 6.71 7.03
CA ILE A 47 17.54 6.63 5.65
C ILE A 47 16.41 6.96 4.67
N PHE A 48 16.64 7.93 3.80
CA PHE A 48 15.86 8.12 2.57
C PHE A 48 16.54 7.33 1.45
N LEU A 49 15.78 6.48 0.75
CA LEU A 49 16.35 5.48 -0.15
C LEU A 49 15.59 5.43 -1.47
N ASP A 50 16.26 5.75 -2.58
CA ASP A 50 15.70 5.46 -3.91
C ASP A 50 15.75 3.98 -4.21
N ILE A 51 14.81 3.53 -5.05
CA ILE A 51 14.73 2.18 -5.56
C ILE A 51 15.59 2.04 -6.82
N GLY A 52 15.53 3.03 -7.71
CA GLY A 52 16.12 2.94 -9.05
C GLY A 52 17.61 3.23 -9.10
N MET A 53 18.46 2.37 -8.52
CA MET A 53 19.90 2.62 -8.43
C MET A 53 20.75 1.50 -9.05
N PRO A 54 21.95 1.81 -9.58
CA PRO A 54 22.86 0.82 -10.13
C PRO A 54 23.49 -0.05 -9.02
N ARG A 55 24.05 -1.21 -9.41
CA ARG A 55 24.72 -2.20 -8.53
C ARG A 55 23.78 -2.91 -7.54
N MET A 56 23.09 -2.16 -6.69
CA MET A 56 22.10 -2.67 -5.74
C MET A 56 20.94 -1.67 -5.67
N ASP A 57 19.76 -2.14 -6.03
CA ASP A 57 18.52 -1.37 -5.93
C ASP A 57 18.10 -1.12 -4.46
N GLY A 58 17.19 -0.17 -4.28
CA GLY A 58 16.71 0.22 -2.95
C GLY A 58 15.92 -0.86 -2.21
N ILE A 59 15.30 -1.81 -2.92
CA ILE A 59 14.52 -2.91 -2.31
C ILE A 59 15.48 -3.89 -1.63
N ASN A 60 16.52 -4.29 -2.34
CA ASN A 60 17.58 -5.16 -1.83
C ASN A 60 18.39 -4.45 -0.73
N ALA A 61 18.67 -3.15 -0.90
CA ALA A 61 19.33 -2.35 0.13
C ALA A 61 18.47 -2.25 1.41
N ALA A 62 17.18 -1.96 1.30
CA ALA A 62 16.26 -1.89 2.44
C ALA A 62 16.18 -3.22 3.19
N ARG A 63 16.11 -4.35 2.47
CA ARG A 63 16.13 -5.69 3.07
C ARG A 63 17.40 -5.94 3.87
N ALA A 64 18.56 -5.59 3.31
CA ALA A 64 19.85 -5.78 3.99
C ALA A 64 20.01 -4.84 5.21
N LEU A 65 19.57 -3.59 5.10
CA LEU A 65 19.57 -2.62 6.21
C LEU A 65 18.65 -3.08 7.36
N GLY A 66 17.53 -3.72 7.04
CA GLY A 66 16.59 -4.27 8.03
C GLY A 66 17.15 -5.46 8.84
N LEU A 67 18.24 -6.08 8.39
CA LEU A 67 18.91 -7.19 9.10
C LEU A 67 20.02 -6.72 10.06
N MET A 68 20.27 -5.40 10.15
CA MET A 68 21.30 -4.85 11.05
C MET A 68 20.81 -4.82 12.50
N ASP A 69 21.74 -5.02 13.45
CA ASP A 69 21.44 -4.96 14.90
C ASP A 69 20.81 -3.62 15.31
N LYS A 70 21.38 -2.51 14.82
CA LYS A 70 20.81 -1.16 14.97
C LYS A 70 20.14 -0.77 13.66
N LYS A 71 18.89 -1.20 13.48
CA LYS A 71 18.13 -0.90 12.26
C LYS A 71 17.77 0.59 12.16
N PRO A 72 18.09 1.27 11.05
CA PRO A 72 17.59 2.60 10.77
C PRO A 72 16.11 2.55 10.38
N ALA A 73 15.37 3.62 10.63
CA ALA A 73 14.11 3.85 9.93
C ALA A 73 14.39 4.03 8.43
N ILE A 74 13.51 3.52 7.57
CA ILE A 74 13.69 3.61 6.12
C ILE A 74 12.45 4.28 5.52
N ILE A 75 12.67 5.32 4.71
CA ILE A 75 11.65 5.94 3.86
C ILE A 75 12.09 5.75 2.42
N LEU A 76 11.30 5.03 1.63
CA LEU A 76 11.57 4.89 0.21
C LEU A 76 11.19 6.19 -0.52
N VAL A 77 12.07 6.68 -1.40
CA VAL A 77 11.88 7.92 -2.16
C VAL A 77 12.15 7.64 -3.63
N THR A 78 11.11 7.45 -4.43
CA THR A 78 11.31 6.94 -5.80
C THR A 78 10.36 7.52 -6.83
N ALA A 79 10.75 7.48 -8.11
CA ALA A 79 9.87 7.86 -9.22
C ALA A 79 8.93 6.72 -9.65
N TYR A 80 9.17 5.50 -9.17
CA TYR A 80 8.35 4.34 -9.50
C TYR A 80 7.13 4.26 -8.58
N ASP A 81 5.96 4.03 -9.13
CA ASP A 81 4.69 3.85 -8.41
C ASP A 81 4.37 2.39 -8.10
N ASN A 82 5.06 1.46 -8.75
CA ASN A 82 4.71 0.04 -8.78
C ASN A 82 5.38 -0.83 -7.71
N PHE A 83 6.31 -0.29 -6.92
CA PHE A 83 7.04 -1.05 -5.89
C PHE A 83 6.47 -0.89 -4.48
N ALA A 84 5.29 -0.29 -4.35
CA ALA A 84 4.66 -0.06 -3.06
C ALA A 84 4.27 -1.38 -2.36
N VAL A 85 4.01 -2.46 -3.12
CA VAL A 85 3.64 -3.77 -2.58
C VAL A 85 4.85 -4.46 -1.95
N GLU A 86 5.97 -4.47 -2.66
CA GLU A 86 7.25 -5.00 -2.18
C GLU A 86 7.79 -4.17 -1.01
N ALA A 87 7.51 -2.87 -0.99
CA ALA A 87 7.82 -1.99 0.13
C ALA A 87 7.08 -2.37 1.42
N PHE A 88 5.89 -2.98 1.38
CA PHE A 88 5.18 -3.42 2.59
C PHE A 88 5.83 -4.64 3.25
N ASP A 89 6.45 -5.52 2.48
CA ASP A 89 7.19 -6.67 3.01
C ASP A 89 8.54 -6.26 3.62
N LEU A 90 8.97 -5.03 3.35
CA LEU A 90 10.14 -4.40 3.94
C LEU A 90 9.64 -3.56 5.12
N ASP A 91 10.28 -3.63 6.30
CA ASP A 91 9.92 -2.87 7.51
C ASP A 91 10.25 -1.36 7.34
N VAL A 92 9.76 -0.75 6.26
CA VAL A 92 9.92 0.66 5.91
C VAL A 92 8.81 1.47 6.56
N VAL A 93 9.15 2.68 6.98
CA VAL A 93 8.23 3.59 7.66
C VAL A 93 7.27 4.25 6.69
N ASP A 94 7.73 4.59 5.49
CA ASP A 94 6.93 5.31 4.52
C ASP A 94 7.46 5.16 3.09
N TYR A 95 6.60 5.48 2.12
CA TYR A 95 6.88 5.45 0.68
C TYR A 95 6.50 6.78 0.05
N VAL A 96 7.49 7.48 -0.51
CA VAL A 96 7.38 8.84 -1.05
C VAL A 96 7.68 8.82 -2.54
N LEU A 97 6.74 9.33 -3.34
CA LEU A 97 6.94 9.48 -4.77
C LEU A 97 7.67 10.78 -5.12
N LYS A 98 8.60 10.70 -6.08
CA LYS A 98 9.18 11.87 -6.75
C LYS A 98 8.13 12.49 -7.69
N PRO A 99 8.01 13.82 -7.78
CA PRO A 99 8.82 14.83 -7.09
C PRO A 99 8.43 15.02 -5.61
N VAL A 100 9.44 15.11 -4.75
CA VAL A 100 9.23 15.29 -3.31
C VAL A 100 8.89 16.76 -3.00
N SER A 101 7.79 16.97 -2.28
CA SER A 101 7.42 18.27 -1.68
C SER A 101 7.84 18.32 -0.22
N GLY A 102 8.12 19.53 0.30
CA GLY A 102 8.49 19.72 1.71
C GLY A 102 7.42 19.22 2.68
N GLU A 103 6.14 19.45 2.39
CA GLU A 103 5.03 18.95 3.21
C GLU A 103 4.99 17.40 3.25
N ARG A 104 5.16 16.73 2.10
CA ARG A 104 5.16 15.27 2.03
C ARG A 104 6.34 14.68 2.79
N LEU A 105 7.50 15.30 2.66
CA LEU A 105 8.72 14.90 3.35
C LEU A 105 8.56 15.06 4.87
N GLY A 106 8.05 16.22 5.33
CA GLY A 106 7.80 16.48 6.75
C GLY A 106 6.83 15.46 7.37
N ARG A 107 5.76 15.07 6.65
CA ARG A 107 4.88 14.00 7.11
C ARG A 107 5.60 12.66 7.27
N ALA A 108 6.46 12.30 6.31
CA ALA A 108 7.20 11.04 6.34
C ALA A 108 8.22 11.02 7.50
N ILE A 109 8.93 12.13 7.70
CA ILE A 109 9.85 12.34 8.84
C ILE A 109 9.12 12.21 10.17
N ASN A 110 7.98 12.88 10.32
CA ASN A 110 7.19 12.80 11.56
C ASN A 110 6.74 11.37 11.86
N ARG A 111 6.44 10.55 10.85
CA ARG A 111 6.15 9.12 11.06
C ARG A 111 7.38 8.36 11.55
N ALA A 112 8.55 8.65 11.01
CA ALA A 112 9.81 8.01 11.42
C ALA A 112 10.22 8.40 12.85
N LEU A 113 10.09 9.67 13.23
CA LEU A 113 10.47 10.17 14.56
C LEU A 113 9.54 9.65 15.67
N ASN A 114 8.23 9.57 15.41
CA ASN A 114 7.25 9.09 16.38
C ASN A 114 7.16 7.54 16.44
N GLY A 115 8.03 6.85 15.71
CA GLY A 115 8.04 5.41 15.48
C GLY A 115 8.47 4.53 16.68
N LYS A 116 7.87 4.73 17.86
CA LYS A 116 7.75 3.70 18.91
C LYS A 116 6.32 3.51 19.45
N GLU A 117 5.35 4.33 19.07
CA GLU A 117 3.94 4.15 19.49
C GLU A 117 2.95 3.76 18.37
N THR A 118 3.44 3.52 17.14
CA THR A 118 2.58 3.10 16.01
C THR A 118 2.92 1.72 15.45
N ALA A 119 3.28 0.79 16.34
CA ALA A 119 2.98 -0.63 16.15
C ALA A 119 1.49 -0.96 16.41
N ASN A 120 0.67 0.02 16.76
CA ASN A 120 -0.78 -0.12 16.84
C ASN A 120 -1.41 1.28 16.79
N GLY A 121 -1.90 1.69 15.62
CA GLY A 121 -2.85 2.78 15.50
C GLY A 121 -4.23 2.37 16.02
N LYS A 122 -4.33 1.95 17.29
CA LYS A 122 -5.58 1.94 18.04
C LYS A 122 -5.80 3.35 18.57
N VAL A 123 -6.75 4.07 17.98
CA VAL A 123 -7.57 5.00 18.75
C VAL A 123 -8.97 4.38 18.81
N ALA A 124 -9.35 4.04 20.04
CA ALA A 124 -10.58 3.43 20.55
C ALA A 124 -11.85 3.92 19.83
N SER A 125 -12.92 3.16 19.60
CA SER A 125 -13.51 1.96 20.22
C SER A 125 -14.57 1.46 19.20
N GLN A 126 -14.86 0.18 18.93
CA GLN A 126 -15.21 -0.94 19.78
C GLN A 126 -15.04 -2.25 18.97
N SER A 127 -15.01 -3.38 19.69
CA SER A 127 -15.21 -4.78 19.24
C SER A 127 -14.11 -5.44 18.39
N ARG A 128 -13.32 -6.26 19.12
CA ARG A 128 -12.79 -7.61 18.81
C ARG A 128 -12.77 -8.05 17.33
N ASP A 129 -11.60 -8.54 16.92
CA ASP A 129 -11.23 -9.17 15.64
C ASP A 129 -10.99 -8.24 14.45
N SER A 130 -9.73 -8.03 14.07
CA SER A 130 -9.42 -7.78 12.66
C SER A 130 -7.96 -8.14 12.35
N SER A 131 -7.74 -9.36 11.85
CA SER A 131 -6.58 -9.71 11.03
C SER A 131 -6.62 -9.07 9.63
N TYR A 132 -7.62 -8.22 9.36
CA TYR A 132 -7.95 -7.66 8.05
C TYR A 132 -7.78 -6.13 8.04
N ALA A 133 -7.49 -5.58 6.87
CA ALA A 133 -7.25 -4.16 6.66
C ALA A 133 -8.55 -3.34 6.83
N SER A 134 -8.50 -2.32 7.68
CA SER A 134 -9.60 -1.34 7.85
C SER A 134 -9.53 -0.19 6.84
N GLU A 135 -8.41 -0.03 6.14
CA GLU A 135 -8.18 1.04 5.17
C GLU A 135 -7.22 0.63 4.05
N PHE A 136 -7.38 1.27 2.90
CA PHE A 136 -6.55 1.12 1.71
C PHE A 136 -6.01 2.48 1.30
N TRP A 137 -4.72 2.53 1.01
CA TRP A 137 -4.07 3.73 0.50
C TRP A 137 -3.89 3.58 -1.01
N VAL A 138 -4.44 4.52 -1.77
CA VAL A 138 -4.38 4.52 -3.24
C VAL A 138 -3.61 5.74 -3.73
N SER A 139 -2.82 5.56 -4.78
CA SER A 139 -2.18 6.68 -5.48
C SER A 139 -3.18 7.29 -6.46
N HIS A 140 -3.45 8.59 -6.34
CA HIS A 140 -4.30 9.33 -7.26
C HIS A 140 -3.71 10.72 -7.51
N ARG A 141 -3.32 11.01 -8.76
CA ARG A 141 -2.81 12.34 -9.18
C ARG A 141 -1.70 12.90 -8.27
N ALA A 142 -0.72 12.06 -7.94
CA ALA A 142 0.41 12.36 -7.04
C ALA A 142 0.06 12.53 -5.54
N GLU A 143 -1.17 12.20 -5.13
CA GLU A 143 -1.59 12.15 -3.72
C GLU A 143 -1.88 10.72 -3.28
N LEU A 144 -1.60 10.42 -2.00
CA LEU A 144 -2.07 9.19 -1.35
C LEU A 144 -3.43 9.46 -0.72
N ILE A 145 -4.46 8.87 -1.30
CA ILE A 145 -5.83 8.96 -0.79
C ILE A 145 -6.08 7.74 0.09
N ARG A 146 -6.54 8.00 1.32
CA ARG A 146 -6.98 6.97 2.25
C ARG A 146 -8.44 6.64 1.98
N ILE A 147 -8.74 5.36 1.74
CA ILE A 147 -10.08 4.81 1.54
C ILE A 147 -10.37 3.88 2.71
N ALA A 148 -11.45 4.12 3.45
CA ALA A 148 -11.86 3.15 4.47
C ALA A 148 -12.36 1.88 3.78
N ALA A 149 -12.03 0.70 4.31
CA ALA A 149 -12.50 -0.57 3.76
C ALA A 149 -14.04 -0.59 3.65
N MET A 150 -14.74 -0.01 4.62
CA MET A 150 -16.20 0.10 4.63
C MET A 150 -16.77 0.94 3.48
N ASP A 151 -15.99 1.87 2.92
CA ASP A 151 -16.41 2.72 1.79
C ASP A 151 -16.29 2.00 0.45
N ILE A 152 -15.64 0.82 0.40
CA ILE A 152 -15.46 0.03 -0.82
C ILE A 152 -16.71 -0.81 -1.07
N GLU A 153 -17.39 -0.54 -2.18
CA GLU A 153 -18.59 -1.26 -2.62
C GLU A 153 -18.21 -2.50 -3.43
N ARG A 154 -17.24 -2.37 -4.32
CA ARG A 154 -16.74 -3.46 -5.16
C ARG A 154 -15.32 -3.19 -5.66
N ILE A 155 -14.64 -4.27 -6.02
CA ILE A 155 -13.31 -4.26 -6.61
C ILE A 155 -13.37 -5.02 -7.93
N GLU A 156 -12.83 -4.41 -8.98
CA GLU A 156 -12.79 -4.95 -10.33
C GLU A 156 -11.35 -4.98 -10.86
N ALA A 157 -10.95 -6.08 -11.48
CA ALA A 157 -9.66 -6.15 -12.15
C ALA A 157 -9.71 -5.41 -13.49
N GLU A 158 -8.85 -4.41 -13.65
CA GLU A 158 -8.67 -3.62 -14.86
C GLU A 158 -7.22 -3.67 -15.31
N ARG A 159 -6.93 -4.53 -16.30
CA ARG A 159 -5.56 -4.82 -16.76
C ARG A 159 -4.70 -5.27 -15.58
N ASP A 160 -3.67 -4.49 -15.24
CA ASP A 160 -2.72 -4.76 -14.17
C ASP A 160 -3.14 -4.12 -12.83
N TYR A 161 -4.26 -3.39 -12.81
CA TYR A 161 -4.73 -2.64 -11.64
C TYR A 161 -6.06 -3.18 -11.11
N MET A 162 -6.33 -2.91 -9.84
CA MET A 162 -7.62 -3.14 -9.20
C MET A 162 -8.33 -1.81 -9.04
N ARG A 163 -9.50 -1.70 -9.64
CA ARG A 163 -10.38 -0.56 -9.46
C ARG A 163 -11.23 -0.76 -8.22
N LEU A 164 -10.99 0.04 -7.19
CA LEU A 164 -11.80 0.12 -5.98
C LEU A 164 -12.93 1.11 -6.25
N HIS A 165 -14.17 0.63 -6.24
CA HIS A 165 -15.36 1.46 -6.37
C HIS A 165 -15.88 1.85 -4.99
N THR A 166 -16.15 3.13 -4.84
CA THR A 166 -16.71 3.78 -3.65
C THR A 166 -17.91 4.62 -4.10
N ALA A 167 -18.66 5.21 -3.15
CA ALA A 167 -19.81 6.06 -3.46
C ALA A 167 -19.47 7.18 -4.46
N GLY A 168 -19.87 6.97 -5.72
CA GLY A 168 -19.69 7.93 -6.83
C GLY A 168 -18.25 8.13 -7.33
N ARG A 169 -17.25 7.39 -6.82
CA ARG A 169 -15.84 7.51 -7.22
C ARG A 169 -15.16 6.15 -7.36
N SER A 170 -14.09 6.11 -8.13
CA SER A 170 -13.27 4.90 -8.24
C SER A 170 -11.79 5.24 -8.25
N TYR A 171 -11.00 4.35 -7.67
CA TYR A 171 -9.57 4.51 -7.51
C TYR A 171 -8.84 3.27 -8.03
N LEU A 172 -7.67 3.47 -8.66
CA LEU A 172 -6.85 2.37 -9.13
C LEU A 172 -5.79 2.04 -8.08
N LEU A 173 -5.62 0.75 -7.83
CA LEU A 173 -4.64 0.20 -6.92
C LEU A 173 -3.86 -0.90 -7.63
N HIS A 174 -2.54 -0.78 -7.67
CA HIS A 174 -1.69 -1.79 -8.28
C HIS A 174 -1.41 -2.92 -7.29
N GLN A 175 -2.35 -3.86 -7.18
CA GLN A 175 -2.23 -5.09 -6.40
C GLN A 175 -2.92 -6.22 -7.16
N THR A 176 -2.56 -7.48 -6.90
CA THR A 176 -3.37 -8.57 -7.44
C THR A 176 -4.70 -8.66 -6.68
N ILE A 177 -5.74 -9.12 -7.37
CA ILE A 177 -7.04 -9.35 -6.74
C ILE A 177 -6.96 -10.34 -5.57
N SER A 178 -6.07 -11.33 -5.63
CA SER A 178 -5.90 -12.32 -4.56
C SER A 178 -5.22 -11.71 -3.34
N ALA A 179 -4.20 -10.87 -3.53
CA ALA A 179 -3.57 -10.14 -2.42
C ALA A 179 -4.55 -9.17 -1.74
N LEU A 180 -5.45 -8.54 -2.50
CA LEU A 180 -6.53 -7.74 -1.94
C LEU A 180 -7.55 -8.58 -1.16
N GLU A 181 -7.93 -9.75 -1.70
CA GLU A 181 -8.86 -10.67 -1.04
C GLU A 181 -8.38 -11.10 0.36
N GLU A 182 -7.10 -11.44 0.50
CA GLU A 182 -6.51 -11.84 1.79
C GLU A 182 -6.54 -10.74 2.86
N ARG A 183 -6.55 -9.47 2.42
CA ARG A 183 -6.56 -8.30 3.30
C ARG A 183 -7.97 -7.85 3.66
N LEU A 184 -9.00 -8.27 2.92
CA LEU A 184 -10.39 -7.89 3.15
C LEU A 184 -11.03 -8.82 4.16
N ASN A 185 -11.89 -8.27 5.03
CA ASN A 185 -12.66 -9.09 5.95
C ASN A 185 -13.62 -9.99 5.14
N PRO A 186 -13.48 -11.33 5.17
CA PRO A 186 -14.34 -12.24 4.41
C PRO A 186 -15.78 -12.22 4.92
N GLU A 187 -16.06 -11.71 6.11
CA GLU A 187 -17.45 -11.51 6.57
C GLU A 187 -18.13 -10.33 5.88
N GLN A 188 -17.35 -9.36 5.40
CA GLN A 188 -17.82 -8.15 4.73
C GLN A 188 -17.70 -8.23 3.21
N PHE A 189 -16.71 -8.94 2.68
CA PHE A 189 -16.42 -9.02 1.25
C PHE A 189 -16.56 -10.45 0.72
N GLN A 190 -17.04 -10.58 -0.51
CA GLN A 190 -17.14 -11.85 -1.21
C GLN A 190 -16.51 -11.75 -2.59
N ARG A 191 -15.53 -12.62 -2.88
CA ARG A 191 -15.09 -12.84 -4.25
C ARG A 191 -16.16 -13.63 -5.01
N ILE A 192 -16.66 -13.06 -6.10
CA ILE A 192 -17.72 -13.65 -6.92
C ILE A 192 -17.21 -14.10 -8.29
N HIS A 193 -16.05 -13.59 -8.72
CA HIS A 193 -15.43 -13.91 -10.00
C HIS A 193 -13.91 -13.81 -9.89
N ARG A 194 -13.19 -14.37 -10.87
CA ARG A 194 -11.72 -14.26 -10.91
C ARG A 194 -11.23 -12.80 -10.95
N SER A 195 -12.09 -11.87 -11.38
CA SER A 195 -11.83 -10.44 -11.53
C SER A 195 -12.73 -9.55 -10.68
N HIS A 196 -13.55 -10.10 -9.77
CA HIS A 196 -14.51 -9.30 -9.00
C HIS A 196 -14.63 -9.73 -7.54
N ILE A 197 -14.55 -8.75 -6.64
CA ILE A 197 -14.88 -8.84 -5.21
C ILE A 197 -15.96 -7.80 -4.93
N VAL A 198 -16.97 -8.14 -4.14
CA VAL A 198 -18.09 -7.24 -3.82
C VAL A 198 -18.35 -7.23 -2.31
N ARG A 199 -18.86 -6.11 -1.80
CA ARG A 199 -19.34 -6.05 -0.41
C ARG A 199 -20.60 -6.91 -0.29
N ARG A 200 -20.67 -7.75 0.74
CA ARG A 200 -21.70 -8.79 0.92
C ARG A 200 -23.09 -8.22 1.14
N ASP A 201 -23.19 -7.16 1.92
CA ASP A 201 -24.42 -6.41 2.19
C ASP A 201 -25.04 -5.76 0.94
N LEU A 202 -24.24 -5.52 -0.10
CA LEU A 202 -24.71 -5.00 -1.38
C LEU A 202 -25.28 -6.09 -2.30
N ILE A 203 -25.11 -7.38 -1.99
CA ILE A 203 -25.71 -8.47 -2.75
C ILE A 203 -27.19 -8.59 -2.35
N THR A 204 -28.09 -8.11 -3.20
CA THR A 204 -29.54 -8.12 -2.94
C THR A 204 -30.21 -9.42 -3.37
N GLY A 205 -29.56 -10.21 -4.22
CA GLY A 205 -30.10 -11.49 -4.67
C GLY A 205 -29.21 -12.24 -5.63
N LEU A 206 -29.62 -13.47 -5.97
CA LEU A 206 -28.94 -14.32 -6.95
C LEU A 206 -29.93 -14.67 -8.07
N ARG A 207 -29.52 -14.47 -9.33
CA ARG A 207 -30.33 -14.80 -10.52
C ARG A 207 -29.66 -15.93 -11.30
N HIS A 208 -30.46 -16.90 -11.72
CA HIS A 208 -30.03 -17.96 -12.64
C HIS A 208 -30.54 -17.62 -14.05
N GLU A 209 -29.64 -17.63 -15.04
CA GLU A 209 -29.96 -17.28 -16.44
C GLU A 209 -30.07 -18.52 -17.35
N GLY A 210 -30.10 -19.73 -16.76
CA GLY A 210 -29.98 -20.96 -17.53
C GLY A 210 -28.54 -21.29 -17.89
N GLY A 211 -28.30 -22.49 -18.43
CA GLY A 211 -26.95 -22.94 -18.82
C GLY A 211 -25.93 -23.01 -17.67
N GLY A 212 -26.39 -23.04 -16.41
CA GLY A 212 -25.54 -23.01 -15.23
C GLY A 212 -24.89 -21.66 -14.94
N VAL A 213 -25.35 -20.58 -15.60
CA VAL A 213 -24.87 -19.22 -15.38
C VAL A 213 -25.66 -18.57 -14.25
N TRP A 214 -24.94 -17.99 -13.30
CA TRP A 214 -25.49 -17.31 -12.14
C TRP A 214 -24.95 -15.89 -12.07
N HIS A 215 -25.80 -14.96 -11.63
CA HIS A 215 -25.49 -13.56 -11.43
C HIS A 215 -25.77 -13.17 -9.98
N ALA A 216 -24.86 -12.40 -9.39
CA ALA A 216 -25.13 -11.65 -8.18
C ALA A 216 -25.82 -10.34 -8.59
N LEU A 217 -26.98 -10.07 -8.00
CA LEU A 217 -27.68 -8.80 -8.13
C LEU A 217 -27.14 -7.86 -7.07
N LEU A 218 -26.75 -6.66 -7.48
CA LEU A 218 -26.33 -5.58 -6.59
C LEU A 218 -27.42 -4.52 -6.53
N GLY A 219 -27.28 -3.54 -5.63
CA GLY A 219 -28.08 -2.31 -5.67
C GLY A 219 -27.99 -1.61 -7.05
N ASP A 220 -28.98 -0.76 -7.36
CA ASP A 220 -29.03 0.08 -8.57
C ASP A 220 -29.06 -0.68 -9.91
N ASP A 221 -29.87 -1.76 -9.99
CA ASP A 221 -30.07 -2.60 -11.19
C ASP A 221 -28.81 -3.25 -11.78
N MET A 222 -27.68 -3.16 -11.07
CA MET A 222 -26.43 -3.78 -11.48
C MET A 222 -26.46 -5.30 -11.22
N SER A 223 -25.94 -6.07 -12.17
CA SER A 223 -25.73 -7.50 -11.98
C SER A 223 -24.35 -7.94 -12.45
N MET A 224 -23.73 -8.85 -11.71
CA MET A 224 -22.38 -9.34 -11.98
C MET A 224 -22.37 -10.86 -12.09
N ARG A 225 -21.76 -11.36 -13.16
CA ARG A 225 -21.65 -12.80 -13.40
C ARG A 225 -20.78 -13.47 -12.32
N ILE A 226 -21.28 -14.56 -11.78
CA ILE A 226 -20.57 -15.39 -10.81
C ILE A 226 -19.72 -16.42 -11.56
N GLY A 227 -18.44 -16.50 -11.22
CA GLY A 227 -17.54 -17.50 -11.76
C GLY A 227 -17.86 -18.88 -11.19
N ARG A 228 -17.76 -19.92 -12.02
CA ARG A 228 -18.10 -21.31 -11.63
C ARG A 228 -17.43 -21.76 -10.32
N LYS A 229 -16.15 -21.40 -10.13
CA LYS A 229 -15.37 -21.73 -8.92
C LYS A 229 -15.92 -21.07 -7.64
N TYR A 230 -16.53 -19.90 -7.76
CA TYR A 230 -16.99 -19.09 -6.63
C TYR A 230 -18.46 -19.33 -6.29
N LEU A 231 -19.21 -20.00 -7.18
CA LEU A 231 -20.66 -20.16 -7.06
C LEU A 231 -21.11 -20.82 -5.76
N SER A 232 -20.41 -21.87 -5.31
CA SER A 232 -20.75 -22.56 -4.06
C SER A 232 -20.65 -21.64 -2.86
N GLU A 233 -19.62 -20.79 -2.82
CA GLU A 233 -19.41 -19.86 -1.72
C GLU A 233 -20.43 -18.72 -1.72
N VAL A 234 -20.72 -18.17 -2.89
CA VAL A 234 -21.74 -17.13 -3.03
C VAL A 234 -23.14 -17.64 -2.67
N LYS A 235 -23.47 -18.90 -3.00
CA LYS A 235 -24.76 -19.50 -2.63
C LYS A 235 -24.94 -19.64 -1.11
N ARG A 236 -23.85 -19.89 -0.37
CA ARG A 236 -23.88 -19.98 1.10
C ARG A 236 -24.37 -18.69 1.76
N LEU A 237 -24.16 -17.53 1.12
CA LEU A 237 -24.69 -16.24 1.61
C LEU A 237 -26.22 -16.22 1.64
N ALA A 238 -26.86 -16.93 0.70
CA ALA A 238 -28.32 -17.04 0.63
C ALA A 238 -28.87 -18.21 1.47
N GLY A 239 -28.05 -18.81 2.36
CA GLY A 239 -28.43 -19.96 3.18
C GLY A 239 -28.59 -21.26 2.40
N LYS A 240 -27.95 -21.39 1.23
CA LYS A 240 -28.00 -22.56 0.34
C LYS A 240 -26.65 -23.22 0.10
#